data_AF-A0A4R1FAF7-F1
#
_entry.id   AF-A0A4R1FAF7-F1
#
_cell.length_a   1.000
_cell.length_b   1.000
_cell.length_c   1.000
_cell.angle_alpha   90.00
_cell.angle_beta   90.00
_cell.angle_gamma   90.00
#
_symmetry.space_group_name_H-M   'P 1'
#
loop_
_entity.id
_entity.type
_entity.pdbx_description
1 polymer ?
#
loop_
_entity_poly.entity_id
_entity_poly.type
_entity_poly.pdbx_seq_one_letter_code
_entity_poly.pdbx_strand_id
1 'polypeptide(L)'
;MSEKPFKLPEINEEVPLPRIKEICEHFNLPDLWLKIKNDPPALVFVSDGCTMWPNVTGGKSIYQACFLHDLKYWAGYPGEDVERLVADAELMIDVARLRGSTKMAETMFHGVRVGGMGQLNLAFSWGFGRVI
;
A
#
# COMPACT_ATOMS: atom_id res chain seq x y z
N MET A 1 12.12 26.60 10.44
CA MET A 1 12.09 25.43 11.34
C MET A 1 12.05 24.21 10.45
N SER A 2 13.08 23.36 10.47
CA SER A 2 13.13 22.17 9.61
C SER A 2 12.11 21.18 10.15
N GLU A 3 10.96 21.01 9.49
CA GLU A 3 10.04 19.93 9.79
C GLU A 3 10.80 18.61 9.63
N LYS A 4 10.72 17.75 10.66
CA LYS A 4 11.28 16.40 10.55
C LYS A 4 10.48 15.65 9.47
N PRO A 5 11.15 14.90 8.59
CA PRO A 5 10.45 14.10 7.59
C PRO A 5 9.48 13.14 8.28
N PHE A 6 8.28 12.99 7.72
CA PHE A 6 7.28 12.07 8.26
C PHE A 6 7.82 10.64 8.19
N LYS A 7 7.88 9.96 9.33
CA LYS A 7 8.45 8.62 9.44
C LYS A 7 7.33 7.57 9.33
N LEU A 8 7.34 6.76 8.27
CA LEU A 8 6.45 5.59 8.19
C LEU A 8 6.85 4.52 9.23
N PRO A 9 5.90 3.68 9.69
CA PRO A 9 6.20 2.48 10.46
C PRO A 9 7.24 1.59 9.75
N GLU A 10 8.01 0.81 10.50
CA GLU A 10 8.99 -0.13 9.93
C GLU A 10 8.29 -1.35 9.29
N ILE A 11 9.02 -2.09 8.46
CA ILE A 11 8.52 -3.33 7.86
C ILE A 11 8.17 -4.33 8.97
N ASN A 12 7.01 -4.98 8.86
CA ASN A 12 6.43 -5.90 9.84
C ASN A 12 6.04 -5.27 11.19
N GLU A 13 5.97 -3.94 11.28
CA GLU A 13 5.43 -3.25 12.45
C GLU A 13 3.90 -3.24 12.42
N GLU A 14 3.26 -3.59 13.54
CA GLU A 14 1.81 -3.44 13.71
C GLU A 14 1.42 -1.96 13.77
N VAL A 15 0.47 -1.55 12.92
CA VAL A 15 0.06 -0.15 12.81
C VAL A 15 -1.36 0.03 13.36
N PRO A 16 -1.54 0.68 14.51
CA PRO A 16 -2.85 0.88 15.10
C PRO A 16 -3.65 1.96 14.36
N LEU A 17 -4.99 1.92 14.44
CA LEU A 17 -5.90 2.85 13.74
C LEU A 17 -5.56 4.34 13.93
N PRO A 18 -5.19 4.85 15.13
CA PRO A 18 -4.77 6.24 15.29
C PRO A 18 -3.55 6.60 14.43
N ARG A 19 -2.60 5.66 14.29
CA ARG A 19 -1.42 5.86 13.45
C ARG A 19 -1.78 5.81 11.97
N ILE A 20 -2.70 4.93 11.57
CA ILE A 20 -3.24 4.89 10.21
C ILE A 20 -3.93 6.22 9.84
N LYS A 21 -4.70 6.80 10.77
CA LYS A 21 -5.31 8.12 10.58
C LYS A 21 -4.27 9.20 10.27
N GLU A 22 -3.21 9.28 11.08
CA GLU A 22 -2.11 10.25 10.88
C GLU A 22 -1.43 10.06 9.51
N ILE A 23 -1.23 8.80 9.09
CA ILE A 23 -0.67 8.46 7.78
C ILE A 23 -1.60 8.94 6.66
N CYS A 24 -2.89 8.62 6.73
CA CYS A 24 -3.86 9.05 5.72
C CYS A 24 -3.97 10.58 5.64
N GLU A 25 -3.92 11.28 6.77
CA GLU A 25 -3.90 12.76 6.80
C GLU A 25 -2.62 13.31 6.16
N HIS A 26 -1.45 12.72 6.47
CA HIS A 26 -0.18 13.16 5.90
C HIS A 26 -0.08 12.95 4.39
N PHE A 27 -0.55 11.81 3.89
CA PHE A 27 -0.50 11.46 2.46
C PHE A 27 -1.75 11.88 1.67
N ASN A 28 -2.64 12.66 2.29
CA ASN A 28 -3.89 13.14 1.69
C ASN A 28 -4.75 12.01 1.09
N LEU A 29 -5.09 11.02 1.92
CA LEU A 29 -5.92 9.86 1.59
C LEU A 29 -7.27 9.89 2.35
N PRO A 30 -8.10 10.94 2.16
CA PRO A 30 -9.31 11.14 2.96
C PRO A 30 -10.34 10.02 2.78
N ASP A 31 -10.53 9.53 1.55
CA ASP A 31 -11.51 8.48 1.24
C ASP A 31 -11.11 7.14 1.84
N LEU A 32 -9.80 6.83 1.81
CA LEU A 32 -9.26 5.63 2.46
C LEU A 32 -9.47 5.68 3.97
N TRP A 33 -9.19 6.82 4.61
CA TRP A 33 -9.45 6.98 6.05
C TRP A 33 -10.94 6.87 6.37
N LEU A 34 -11.82 7.50 5.57
CA LEU A 34 -13.26 7.41 5.78
C LEU A 34 -13.76 5.95 5.72
N LYS A 35 -13.26 5.19 4.74
CA LYS A 35 -13.53 3.75 4.60
C LYS A 35 -13.08 2.95 5.82
N ILE A 36 -11.82 3.10 6.23
CA ILE A 36 -11.25 2.39 7.40
C ILE A 36 -11.95 2.80 8.70
N LYS A 37 -12.30 4.08 8.87
CA LYS A 37 -12.97 4.58 10.06
C LYS A 37 -14.38 4.02 10.21
N ASN A 38 -15.11 3.89 9.11
CA ASN A 38 -16.52 3.45 9.13
C ASN A 38 -16.64 1.94 9.31
N ASP A 39 -15.73 1.16 8.74
CA ASP A 39 -15.69 -0.29 8.87
C ASP A 39 -14.23 -0.74 8.84
N PRO A 40 -13.55 -0.79 10.01
CA PRO A 40 -12.14 -1.16 10.08
C PRO A 40 -11.96 -2.65 9.75
N PRO A 41 -10.93 -3.03 8.96
CA PRO A 41 -10.58 -4.43 8.75
C PRO A 41 -10.34 -5.19 10.07
N ALA A 42 -10.65 -6.49 10.08
CA ALA A 42 -10.63 -7.32 11.28
C ALA A 42 -9.20 -7.64 11.75
N LEU A 43 -8.24 -7.71 10.83
CA LEU A 43 -6.83 -7.91 11.14
C LEU A 43 -6.12 -6.58 11.38
N VAL A 44 -5.17 -6.56 12.33
CA VAL A 44 -4.25 -5.43 12.51
C VAL A 44 -3.44 -5.22 11.22
N PHE A 45 -3.28 -3.97 10.81
CA PHE A 45 -2.49 -3.66 9.62
C PHE A 45 -0.99 -3.88 9.91
N VAL A 46 -0.34 -4.61 9.01
CA VAL A 46 1.10 -4.83 8.97
C VAL A 46 1.52 -4.75 7.51
N SER A 47 2.49 -3.89 7.19
CA SER A 47 3.10 -3.83 5.85
C SER A 47 4.36 -4.69 5.83
N ASP A 48 4.47 -5.59 4.84
CA ASP A 48 5.71 -6.34 4.57
C ASP A 48 6.64 -5.58 3.59
N GLY A 49 6.21 -4.39 3.15
CA GLY A 49 6.93 -3.54 2.21
C GLY A 49 6.69 -4.01 0.78
N CYS A 50 7.74 -4.02 -0.04
CA CYS A 50 7.57 -4.45 -1.43
C CYS A 50 7.63 -5.98 -1.54
N THR A 51 6.51 -6.68 -1.34
CA THR A 51 6.46 -8.14 -1.45
C THR A 51 7.11 -8.63 -2.75
N MET A 52 8.02 -9.61 -2.65
CA MET A 52 8.78 -10.17 -3.79
C MET A 52 9.62 -9.15 -4.58
N TRP A 53 9.91 -7.97 -4.01
CA TRP A 53 10.75 -6.94 -4.61
C TRP A 53 11.69 -6.31 -3.57
N PRO A 54 12.91 -5.87 -3.94
CA PRO A 54 13.76 -5.14 -2.99
C PRO A 54 13.15 -3.79 -2.58
N ASN A 55 13.04 -3.53 -1.27
CA ASN A 55 12.59 -2.23 -0.74
C ASN A 55 13.51 -1.06 -1.12
N VAL A 56 14.78 -1.32 -1.40
CA VAL A 56 15.75 -0.34 -1.91
C VAL A 56 16.22 -0.79 -3.29
N THR A 57 16.04 0.07 -4.30
CA THR A 57 16.50 -0.18 -5.66
C THR A 57 17.38 0.97 -6.12
N GLY A 58 18.56 0.67 -6.68
CA GLY A 58 19.51 1.68 -7.15
C GLY A 58 19.78 2.80 -6.12
N GLY A 59 19.97 2.44 -4.85
CA GLY A 59 20.27 3.37 -3.76
C GLY A 59 19.09 4.22 -3.24
N LYS A 60 17.87 4.04 -3.77
CA LYS A 60 16.68 4.77 -3.33
C LYS A 60 15.64 3.79 -2.78
N SER A 61 15.05 4.15 -1.64
CA SER A 61 13.93 3.40 -1.07
C SER A 61 12.67 3.62 -1.90
N ILE A 62 11.94 2.53 -2.16
CA ILE A 62 10.57 2.53 -2.71
C ILE A 62 9.54 2.10 -1.67
N TYR A 63 9.97 1.88 -0.41
CA TYR A 63 9.15 1.40 0.67
C TYR A 63 7.86 2.21 0.88
N GLN A 64 7.93 3.54 0.81
CA GLN A 64 6.74 4.39 0.96
C GLN A 64 5.64 4.02 -0.04
N ALA A 65 6.01 3.78 -1.30
CA ALA A 65 5.02 3.44 -2.34
C ALA A 65 4.36 2.08 -2.04
N CYS A 66 5.14 1.10 -1.59
CA CYS A 66 4.64 -0.22 -1.23
C CYS A 66 3.79 -0.18 0.05
N PHE A 67 4.19 0.55 1.09
CA PHE A 67 3.41 0.72 2.32
C PHE A 67 2.02 1.31 2.05
N LEU A 68 1.94 2.34 1.20
CA LEU A 68 0.66 2.97 0.85
C LEU A 68 -0.21 2.05 -0.02
N HIS A 69 0.42 1.21 -0.84
CA HIS A 69 -0.26 0.17 -1.61
C HIS A 69 -0.83 -0.93 -0.71
N ASP A 70 -0.04 -1.44 0.23
CA ASP A 70 -0.46 -2.43 1.23
C ASP A 70 -1.65 -1.92 2.06
N LEU A 71 -1.62 -0.66 2.49
CA LEU A 71 -2.71 -0.07 3.28
C LEU A 71 -4.03 -0.04 2.51
N LYS A 72 -3.99 0.22 1.20
CA LYS A 72 -5.16 0.18 0.32
C LYS A 72 -5.65 -1.26 0.13
N TYR A 73 -4.72 -2.19 -0.09
CA TYR A 73 -5.02 -3.62 -0.22
C TYR A 73 -5.63 -4.20 1.04
N TRP A 74 -5.08 -3.89 2.21
CA TRP A 74 -5.59 -4.28 3.51
C TRP A 74 -7.03 -3.81 3.74
N ALA A 75 -7.32 -2.56 3.36
CA ALA A 75 -8.63 -1.96 3.55
C ALA A 75 -9.69 -2.39 2.52
N GLY A 76 -9.28 -2.98 1.40
CA GLY A 76 -10.13 -3.38 0.27
C GLY A 76 -11.26 -4.34 0.63
N TYR A 77 -12.31 -4.37 -0.21
CA TYR A 77 -13.40 -5.36 -0.16
C TYR A 77 -13.38 -6.25 -1.40
N PRO A 78 -13.80 -7.52 -1.29
CA PRO A 78 -14.05 -8.37 -2.44
C PRO A 78 -14.98 -7.69 -3.46
N GLY A 79 -14.62 -7.72 -4.74
CA GLY A 79 -15.41 -7.12 -5.83
C GLY A 79 -15.06 -5.67 -6.20
N GLU A 80 -14.15 -5.02 -5.47
CA GLU A 80 -13.67 -3.66 -5.76
C GLU A 80 -12.54 -3.64 -6.81
N ASP A 81 -12.84 -4.11 -8.03
CA ASP A 81 -11.84 -4.20 -9.11
C ASP A 81 -11.30 -2.83 -9.55
N VAL A 82 -12.12 -1.78 -9.47
CA VAL A 82 -11.76 -0.41 -9.85
C VAL A 82 -10.81 0.19 -8.81
N GLU A 83 -11.13 0.05 -7.54
CA GLU A 83 -10.30 0.53 -6.42
C GLU A 83 -8.95 -0.19 -6.39
N ARG A 84 -8.95 -1.51 -6.66
CA ARG A 84 -7.71 -2.27 -6.81
C ARG A 84 -6.87 -1.74 -7.97
N LEU A 85 -7.48 -1.49 -9.13
CA LEU A 85 -6.78 -0.93 -10.29
C LEU A 85 -6.19 0.46 -9.97
N VAL A 86 -6.93 1.30 -9.26
CA VAL A 86 -6.45 2.62 -8.81
C VAL A 86 -5.23 2.46 -7.89
N ALA A 87 -5.31 1.60 -6.87
CA ALA A 87 -4.20 1.34 -5.96
C ALA A 87 -2.95 0.85 -6.70
N ASP A 88 -3.11 -0.07 -7.65
CA ASP A 88 -2.01 -0.59 -8.47
C ASP A 88 -1.40 0.50 -9.37
N ALA A 89 -2.24 1.35 -9.98
CA ALA A 89 -1.78 2.45 -10.82
C ALA A 89 -1.03 3.52 -10.02
N GLU A 90 -1.47 3.81 -8.79
CA GLU A 90 -0.78 4.74 -7.89
C GLU A 90 0.60 4.20 -7.48
N LEU A 91 0.71 2.90 -7.17
CA LEU A 91 2.01 2.24 -6.94
C LEU A 91 2.94 2.45 -8.14
N MET A 92 2.45 2.23 -9.36
CA MET A 92 3.22 2.46 -10.58
C MET A 92 3.69 3.92 -10.68
N ILE A 93 2.79 4.89 -10.49
CA ILE A 93 3.11 6.31 -10.60
C ILE A 93 4.15 6.72 -9.56
N ASP A 94 4.01 6.28 -8.31
CA ASP A 94 4.93 6.65 -7.24
C ASP A 94 6.32 6.03 -7.43
N VAL A 95 6.38 4.75 -7.83
CA VAL A 95 7.65 4.11 -8.19
C VAL A 95 8.30 4.81 -9.38
N ALA A 96 7.54 5.18 -10.41
CA ALA A 96 8.08 5.87 -11.58
C ALA A 96 8.68 7.24 -11.20
N ARG A 97 8.01 7.99 -10.32
CA ARG A 97 8.51 9.28 -9.78
C ARG A 97 9.78 9.10 -8.96
N LEU A 98 9.82 8.13 -8.04
CA LEU A 98 10.99 7.84 -7.21
C LEU A 98 12.22 7.44 -8.04
N ARG A 99 11.99 6.69 -9.12
CA ARG A 99 13.04 6.19 -10.01
C ARG A 99 13.42 7.16 -11.13
N GLY A 100 12.55 8.10 -11.48
CA GLY A 100 12.69 8.88 -12.71
C GLY A 100 12.64 8.02 -13.97
N SER A 101 11.96 6.87 -13.92
CA SER A 101 11.86 5.90 -15.02
C SER A 101 10.66 4.98 -14.84
N THR A 102 9.96 4.66 -15.93
CA THR A 102 8.74 3.83 -15.89
C THR A 102 9.01 2.34 -15.99
N LYS A 103 10.15 1.90 -16.54
CA LYS A 103 10.41 0.49 -16.85
C LYS A 103 10.21 -0.45 -15.64
N MET A 104 10.73 -0.05 -14.48
CA MET A 104 10.56 -0.81 -13.24
C MET A 104 9.13 -0.76 -12.72
N ALA A 105 8.52 0.43 -12.75
CA ALA A 105 7.16 0.66 -12.28
C ALA A 105 6.12 -0.13 -13.09
N GLU A 106 6.26 -0.16 -14.42
CA GLU A 106 5.41 -0.95 -15.32
C GLU A 106 5.54 -2.45 -15.00
N THR A 107 6.75 -2.94 -14.73
CA THR A 107 6.96 -4.34 -14.35
C THR A 107 6.25 -4.66 -13.04
N MET A 108 6.39 -3.80 -12.02
CA MET A 108 5.70 -3.96 -10.74
C MET A 108 4.17 -3.93 -10.90
N PHE A 109 3.64 -3.00 -11.72
CA PHE A 109 2.21 -2.90 -12.01
C PHE A 109 1.66 -4.22 -12.58
N HIS A 110 2.30 -4.76 -13.63
CA HIS A 110 1.85 -6.03 -14.20
C HIS A 110 1.94 -7.18 -13.18
N GLY A 111 2.97 -7.17 -12.32
CA GLY A 111 3.12 -8.12 -11.21
C GLY A 111 1.93 -8.09 -10.25
N VAL A 112 1.57 -6.92 -9.71
CA VAL A 112 0.44 -6.80 -8.77
C VAL A 112 -0.91 -7.06 -9.43
N ARG A 113 -1.06 -6.74 -10.72
CA ARG A 113 -2.28 -7.08 -11.48
C ARG A 113 -2.51 -8.58 -11.57
N VAL A 114 -1.45 -9.37 -11.75
CA VAL A 114 -1.55 -10.84 -11.84
C VAL A 114 -1.58 -11.50 -10.46
N GLY A 115 -0.68 -11.11 -9.55
CA GLY A 115 -0.48 -11.78 -8.26
C GLY A 115 -1.39 -11.30 -7.12
N GLY A 116 -1.94 -10.09 -7.19
CA GLY A 116 -2.74 -9.48 -6.11
C GLY A 116 -4.23 -9.83 -6.13
N MET A 117 -4.65 -10.81 -6.93
CA MET A 117 -6.06 -11.20 -7.01
C MET A 117 -6.54 -11.77 -5.66
N GLY A 118 -7.71 -11.31 -5.19
CA GLY A 118 -8.34 -11.78 -3.95
C GLY A 118 -8.50 -13.31 -3.88
N GLN A 119 -8.77 -13.94 -5.02
CA GLN A 119 -8.98 -15.38 -5.17
C GLN A 119 -7.75 -16.25 -4.85
N LEU A 120 -6.55 -15.66 -4.79
CA LEU A 120 -5.33 -16.40 -4.49
C LEU A 120 -5.11 -16.59 -2.98
N ASN A 121 -5.89 -15.93 -2.12
CA ASN A 121 -5.79 -15.98 -0.65
C ASN A 121 -4.35 -15.82 -0.13
N LEU A 122 -3.56 -14.99 -0.81
CA LEU A 122 -2.19 -14.69 -0.39
C LEU A 122 -2.24 -13.57 0.66
N ALA A 123 -1.23 -13.50 1.53
CA ALA A 123 -1.14 -12.48 2.58
C ALA A 123 -1.10 -11.03 2.05
N PHE A 124 -0.94 -10.86 0.74
CA PHE A 124 -0.91 -9.59 0.00
C PHE A 124 -2.02 -9.49 -1.06
N SER A 125 -3.03 -10.38 -1.02
CA SER A 125 -4.20 -10.31 -1.90
C SER A 125 -5.10 -9.11 -1.53
N TRP A 126 -5.81 -8.56 -2.51
CA TRP A 126 -6.78 -7.48 -2.23
C TRP A 126 -7.80 -7.89 -1.16
N GLY A 127 -7.98 -7.03 -0.16
CA GLY A 127 -8.85 -7.27 0.99
C GLY A 127 -8.27 -8.17 2.07
N PHE A 128 -6.96 -8.43 2.10
CA PHE A 128 -6.35 -9.37 3.06
C PHE A 128 -6.64 -9.03 4.53
N GLY A 129 -6.93 -7.75 4.86
CA GLY A 129 -7.30 -7.34 6.22
C GLY A 129 -8.69 -7.79 6.67
N ARG A 130 -9.56 -8.22 5.74
CA ARG A 130 -10.97 -8.50 6.00
C ARG A 130 -11.26 -9.91 6.52
N VAL A 131 -10.28 -10.82 6.45
CA VAL A 131 -10.46 -12.28 6.67
C VAL A 131 -11.48 -12.85 5.67
N ILE A 132 -11.00 -13.59 4.68
CA ILE A 132 -11.85 -14.40 3.78
C ILE A 132 -11.69 -15.86 4.17
#